data_AF-A0A9E5KTZ1-F1
#
_entry.id   AF-A0A9E5KTZ1-F1
#
_cell.length_a   1.000
_cell.length_b   1.000
_cell.length_c   1.000
_cell.angle_alpha   90.00
_cell.angle_beta   90.00
_cell.angle_gamma   90.00
#
_symmetry.space_group_name_H-M   'P 1'
#
loop_
_entity.id
_entity.type
_entity.pdbx_description
1 polymer ?
#
loop_
_entity_poly.entity_id
_entity_poly.type
_entity_poly.pdbx_seq_one_letter_code
_entity_poly.pdbx_strand_id
1 'polypeptide(L)'
;MRRYIPALMILFLLLSPLSARSLGYGVSFYGQTIVEDVDLTTSGVEFSFVYKPYSFKYFNPSLIARTSFGTEADGTYRIPYVQMGLSIDLLRTINHKFNFLSSNVIAYTPALMGGVHFDPRRDRTLFSLGFSPFKLSQKDFWYEFFSGFVTFDLKTGEMDTWGINLVRYTYLFK
;
A
#
# COMPACT_ATOMS: atom_id res chain seq x y z
N MET A 1 5.04 26.40 10.22
CA MET A 1 6.06 25.41 9.77
C MET A 1 5.53 23.97 9.75
N ARG A 2 4.99 23.41 10.84
CA ARG A 2 4.50 22.01 10.88
C ARG A 2 3.47 21.62 9.81
N ARG A 3 2.58 22.54 9.41
CA ARG A 3 1.55 22.30 8.37
C ARG A 3 2.11 22.13 6.94
N TYR A 4 3.33 22.62 6.69
CA TYR A 4 3.94 22.54 5.35
C TYR A 4 4.87 21.33 5.20
N ILE A 5 5.22 20.63 6.28
CA ILE A 5 6.13 19.48 6.25
C ILE A 5 5.61 18.37 5.31
N PRO A 6 4.32 17.97 5.35
CA PRO A 6 3.82 16.94 4.43
C PRO A 6 3.86 17.39 2.97
N ALA A 7 3.47 18.64 2.71
CA ALA A 7 3.51 19.22 1.36
C ALA A 7 4.95 19.32 0.82
N LEU A 8 5.90 19.66 1.68
CA LEU A 8 7.32 19.78 1.32
C LEU A 8 7.96 18.40 1.12
N MET A 9 7.55 17.37 1.86
CA MET A 9 7.93 15.98 1.61
C MET A 9 7.38 15.46 0.28
N ILE A 10 6.10 15.74 -0.02
CA ILE A 10 5.49 15.40 -1.32
C ILE A 10 6.22 16.12 -2.45
N LEU A 11 6.48 17.42 -2.30
CA LEU A 11 7.21 18.21 -3.28
C LEU A 11 8.63 17.67 -3.50
N PHE A 12 9.35 17.31 -2.44
CA PHE A 12 10.69 16.73 -2.54
C PHE A 12 10.69 15.38 -3.28
N LEU A 13 9.67 14.54 -3.03
CA LEU A 13 9.46 13.30 -3.78
C LEU A 13 9.21 13.59 -5.27
N LEU A 14 8.36 14.57 -5.59
CA LEU A 14 8.01 14.94 -6.97
C LEU A 14 9.13 15.67 -7.73
N LEU A 15 10.01 16.40 -7.03
CA LEU A 15 11.16 17.11 -7.62
C LEU A 15 12.34 16.19 -7.92
N SER A 16 12.29 14.94 -7.47
CA SER A 16 13.34 13.97 -7.78
C SER A 16 13.25 13.58 -9.27
N PRO A 17 14.38 13.46 -9.98
CA PRO A 17 14.35 13.08 -11.38
C PRO A 17 13.64 11.73 -11.54
N LEU A 18 12.64 11.70 -12.42
CA LEU A 18 11.94 10.50 -12.86
C LEU A 18 12.93 9.58 -13.59
N SER A 19 13.73 8.83 -12.83
CA SER A 19 14.43 7.68 -13.38
C SER A 19 13.40 6.60 -13.70
N ALA A 20 13.55 5.92 -14.82
CA ALA A 20 12.69 4.78 -15.19
C ALA A 20 12.64 3.71 -14.10
N ARG A 21 13.67 3.63 -13.23
CA ARG A 21 13.76 2.73 -12.07
C ARG A 21 12.90 3.10 -10.87
N SER A 22 12.20 4.23 -10.96
CA SER A 22 11.45 4.78 -9.83
C SER A 22 9.96 4.51 -9.93
N LEU A 23 9.43 4.02 -11.06
CA LEU A 23 7.99 3.80 -11.24
C LEU A 23 7.66 2.31 -11.31
N GLY A 24 6.47 1.95 -10.87
CA GLY A 24 5.99 0.58 -10.97
C GLY A 24 4.48 0.46 -10.88
N TYR A 25 3.98 -0.71 -11.22
CA TYR A 25 2.59 -1.10 -11.06
C TYR A 25 2.52 -2.44 -10.34
N GLY A 26 1.42 -2.69 -9.66
CA GLY A 26 1.23 -3.96 -8.97
C GLY A 26 -0.21 -4.41 -8.91
N VAL A 27 -0.37 -5.71 -8.67
CA VAL A 27 -1.65 -6.38 -8.50
C VAL A 27 -1.62 -7.11 -7.16
N SER A 28 -2.69 -6.96 -6.38
CA SER A 28 -2.89 -7.64 -5.10
C SER A 28 -4.23 -8.33 -5.03
N PHE A 29 -4.32 -9.34 -4.18
CA PHE A 29 -5.59 -9.93 -3.73
C PHE A 29 -5.86 -9.48 -2.31
N TYR A 30 -7.04 -8.91 -2.07
CA TYR A 30 -7.41 -8.35 -0.78
C TYR A 30 -8.77 -8.85 -0.29
N GLY A 31 -8.96 -8.76 1.01
CA GLY A 31 -10.27 -8.81 1.67
C GLY A 31 -10.36 -7.70 2.71
N GLN A 32 -11.54 -7.09 2.84
CA GLN A 32 -11.81 -6.06 3.83
C GLN A 32 -13.22 -6.17 4.40
N THR A 33 -13.38 -5.79 5.65
CA THR A 33 -14.65 -5.75 6.38
C THR A 33 -14.88 -4.34 6.91
N ILE A 34 -16.08 -3.82 6.66
CA ILE A 34 -16.56 -2.56 7.23
C ILE A 34 -17.22 -2.87 8.57
N VAL A 35 -16.85 -2.13 9.62
CA VAL A 35 -17.28 -2.39 11.01
C VAL A 35 -18.77 -2.10 11.19
N GLU A 36 -19.25 -1.00 10.62
CA GLU A 36 -20.66 -0.58 10.74
C GLU A 36 -21.61 -1.40 9.87
N ASP A 37 -21.11 -1.99 8.79
CA ASP A 37 -21.93 -2.67 7.78
C ASP A 37 -21.18 -3.87 7.18
N VAL A 38 -21.49 -5.05 7.70
CA VAL A 38 -20.84 -6.29 7.29
C VAL A 38 -21.24 -6.70 5.86
N ASP A 39 -22.39 -6.26 5.36
CA ASP A 39 -22.86 -6.63 4.01
C ASP A 39 -21.99 -5.99 2.92
N LEU A 40 -21.34 -4.86 3.25
CA LEU A 40 -20.36 -4.18 2.38
C LEU A 40 -18.94 -4.77 2.46
N THR A 41 -18.76 -5.90 3.16
CA THR A 41 -17.53 -6.68 3.16
C THR A 41 -17.19 -7.09 1.73
N THR A 42 -15.94 -6.86 1.35
CA THR A 42 -15.51 -7.07 -0.04
C THR A 42 -14.23 -7.86 -0.10
N SER A 43 -14.12 -8.69 -1.14
CA SER A 43 -12.86 -9.32 -1.52
C SER A 43 -12.67 -9.19 -3.02
N GLY A 44 -11.42 -9.17 -3.47
CA GLY A 44 -11.14 -8.98 -4.88
C GLY A 44 -9.69 -8.65 -5.19
N VAL A 45 -9.52 -7.86 -6.24
CA VAL A 45 -8.22 -7.47 -6.78
C VAL A 45 -7.98 -5.99 -6.56
N GLU A 46 -6.77 -5.65 -6.14
CA GLU A 46 -6.30 -4.26 -6.03
C GLU A 46 -5.22 -4.01 -7.08
N PHE A 47 -5.34 -2.89 -7.78
CA PHE A 47 -4.32 -2.37 -8.68
C PHE A 47 -3.59 -1.24 -7.98
N SER A 48 -2.27 -1.24 -8.08
CA SER A 48 -1.42 -0.22 -7.46
C SER A 48 -0.48 0.40 -8.48
N PHE A 49 -0.23 1.69 -8.32
CA PHE A 49 0.83 2.44 -8.96
C PHE A 49 1.79 2.91 -7.87
N VAL A 50 3.07 2.76 -8.12
CA VAL A 50 4.12 2.96 -7.13
C VAL A 50 5.19 3.88 -7.70
N TYR A 51 5.63 4.83 -6.89
CA TYR A 51 6.79 5.67 -7.18
C TYR A 51 7.79 5.63 -6.02
N LYS A 52 8.99 5.11 -6.28
CA LYS A 52 10.10 4.98 -5.34
C LYS A 52 11.37 5.63 -5.91
N PRO A 53 11.59 6.91 -5.64
CA PRO A 53 12.74 7.64 -6.18
C PRO A 53 14.09 7.27 -5.54
N TYR A 54 14.08 6.63 -4.36
CA TYR A 54 15.29 6.37 -3.59
C TYR A 54 15.50 4.89 -3.26
N SER A 55 16.74 4.57 -2.91
CA SER A 55 17.15 3.23 -2.47
C SER A 55 17.89 3.29 -1.13
N PHE A 56 17.33 3.99 -0.15
CA PHE A 56 17.92 4.07 1.18
C PHE A 56 17.85 2.73 1.93
N LYS A 57 18.82 2.51 2.82
CA LYS A 57 18.87 1.32 3.68
C LYS A 57 17.81 1.36 4.78
N TYR A 58 17.48 2.53 5.29
CA TYR A 58 16.51 2.74 6.36
C TYR A 58 15.52 3.80 5.94
N PHE A 59 14.27 3.67 6.40
CA PHE A 59 13.19 4.64 6.18
C PHE A 59 13.05 5.09 4.72
N ASN A 60 13.08 4.13 3.79
CA ASN A 60 13.05 4.45 2.37
C ASN A 60 11.61 4.75 1.92
N PRO A 61 11.29 5.99 1.49
CA PRO A 61 9.93 6.37 1.19
C PRO A 61 9.53 5.97 -0.24
N SER A 62 8.24 5.71 -0.42
CA SER A 62 7.60 5.48 -1.70
C SER A 62 6.17 6.05 -1.68
N LEU A 63 5.75 6.62 -2.80
CA LEU A 63 4.38 7.04 -3.04
C LEU A 63 3.60 5.88 -3.66
N ILE A 64 2.37 5.69 -3.21
CA ILE A 64 1.50 4.62 -3.68
C ILE A 64 0.11 5.18 -3.96
N ALA A 65 -0.42 4.91 -5.15
CA ALA A 65 -1.83 5.08 -5.48
C ALA A 65 -2.43 3.70 -5.75
N ARG A 66 -3.65 3.45 -5.29
CA ARG A 66 -4.35 2.17 -5.36
C ARG A 66 -5.80 2.36 -5.73
N THR A 67 -6.32 1.40 -6.45
CA THR A 67 -7.76 1.25 -6.71
C THR A 67 -8.12 -0.22 -6.57
N SER A 68 -9.31 -0.51 -6.10
CA SER A 68 -9.76 -1.89 -5.90
C SER A 68 -10.99 -2.20 -6.73
N PHE A 69 -11.09 -3.46 -7.14
CA PHE A 69 -12.24 -4.05 -7.79
C PHE A 69 -12.59 -5.35 -7.07
N GLY A 70 -13.79 -5.43 -6.52
CA GLY A 70 -14.17 -6.54 -5.66
C GLY A 70 -15.65 -6.86 -5.72
N THR A 71 -15.98 -7.95 -5.05
CA THR A 71 -17.33 -8.49 -4.94
C THR A 71 -17.82 -8.35 -3.50
N GLU A 72 -19.03 -7.85 -3.31
CA GLU A 72 -19.73 -7.73 -2.03
C GLU A 72 -20.38 -9.06 -1.62
N ALA A 73 -20.91 -9.15 -0.39
CA ALA A 73 -21.52 -10.39 0.12
C ALA A 73 -22.70 -10.88 -0.74
N ASP A 74 -23.41 -9.95 -1.40
CA ASP A 74 -24.54 -10.22 -2.29
C ASP A 74 -24.12 -10.62 -3.72
N GLY A 75 -22.81 -10.67 -4.01
CA GLY A 75 -22.27 -11.01 -5.33
C GLY A 75 -22.17 -9.82 -6.29
N THR A 76 -22.49 -8.60 -5.88
CA THR A 76 -22.37 -7.43 -6.74
C THR A 76 -20.92 -6.96 -6.90
N TYR A 77 -20.56 -6.53 -8.11
CA TYR A 77 -19.23 -6.00 -8.40
C TYR A 77 -19.19 -4.49 -8.16
N ARG A 78 -18.20 -4.03 -7.39
CA ARG A 78 -18.02 -2.63 -7.05
C ARG A 78 -16.54 -2.24 -7.08
N ILE A 79 -16.30 -0.93 -6.96
CA ILE A 79 -14.98 -0.35 -6.65
C ILE A 79 -15.01 0.01 -5.17
N PRO A 80 -14.44 -0.81 -4.27
CA PRO A 80 -14.62 -0.58 -2.85
C PRO A 80 -13.83 0.61 -2.32
N TYR A 81 -12.70 0.93 -2.95
CA TYR A 81 -11.93 2.11 -2.59
C TYR A 81 -10.96 2.61 -3.66
N VAL A 82 -10.59 3.88 -3.52
CA VAL A 82 -9.41 4.50 -4.12
C VAL A 82 -8.53 5.03 -2.99
N GLN A 83 -7.24 4.74 -3.02
CA GLN A 83 -6.31 5.11 -1.95
C GLN A 83 -5.06 5.79 -2.52
N MET A 84 -4.58 6.82 -1.82
CA MET A 84 -3.29 7.43 -2.07
C MET A 84 -2.53 7.58 -0.76
N GLY A 85 -1.26 7.20 -0.73
CA GLY A 85 -0.49 7.22 0.50
C GLY A 85 1.02 7.17 0.32
N LEU A 86 1.69 7.28 1.45
CA LEU A 86 3.13 7.12 1.61
C LEU A 86 3.40 5.78 2.28
N SER A 87 4.28 4.99 1.68
CA SER A 87 4.83 3.78 2.27
C SER A 87 6.31 3.99 2.58
N ILE A 88 6.72 3.62 3.78
CA ILE A 88 8.09 3.76 4.27
C ILE A 88 8.64 2.36 4.57
N ASP A 89 9.65 1.93 3.82
CA ASP A 89 10.40 0.71 4.14
C ASP A 89 11.27 1.00 5.37
N LEU A 90 11.09 0.24 6.46
CA LEU A 90 11.75 0.49 7.74
C LEU A 90 13.25 0.16 7.68
N LEU A 91 13.58 -0.96 7.03
CA LEU A 91 14.93 -1.52 6.92
C LEU A 91 15.05 -2.24 5.59
N ARG A 92 16.24 -2.25 4.99
CA ARG A 92 16.61 -3.14 3.88
C ARG A 92 17.76 -4.04 4.31
N THR A 93 17.55 -5.36 4.31
CA THR A 93 18.58 -6.36 4.61
C THR A 93 18.47 -7.57 3.69
N ILE A 94 19.60 -8.18 3.33
CA ILE A 94 19.68 -9.46 2.60
C ILE A 94 19.93 -10.65 3.55
N ASN A 95 20.32 -10.35 4.79
CA ASN A 95 20.53 -11.37 5.82
C ASN A 95 19.23 -11.60 6.59
N HIS A 96 18.38 -12.47 6.05
CA HIS A 96 17.12 -12.86 6.66
C HIS A 96 16.77 -14.32 6.31
N LYS A 97 15.86 -14.91 7.08
CA LYS A 97 15.47 -16.33 6.91
C LYS A 97 14.58 -16.60 5.70
N PHE A 98 13.94 -15.58 5.13
CA PHE A 98 13.01 -15.71 3.99
C PHE A 98 13.66 -15.96 2.61
N ASN A 99 14.96 -16.24 2.55
CA ASN A 99 15.65 -16.49 1.27
C ASN A 99 15.16 -17.76 0.55
N PHE A 100 14.47 -18.68 1.25
CA PHE A 100 13.89 -19.88 0.62
C PHE A 100 12.78 -19.57 -0.40
N LEU A 101 12.21 -18.35 -0.39
CA LEU A 101 11.13 -17.94 -1.29
C LEU A 101 11.62 -17.47 -2.68
N SER A 102 12.94 -17.35 -2.90
CA SER A 102 13.48 -16.86 -4.16
C SER A 102 14.82 -17.51 -4.48
N SER A 103 15.04 -17.85 -5.74
CA SER A 103 16.34 -18.32 -6.24
C SER A 103 17.37 -17.21 -6.35
N ASN A 104 16.93 -15.94 -6.39
CA ASN A 104 17.78 -14.77 -6.50
C ASN A 104 17.92 -14.06 -5.16
N VAL A 105 19.02 -13.32 -4.98
CA VAL A 105 19.20 -12.46 -3.79
C VAL A 105 18.03 -11.50 -3.68
N ILE A 106 17.31 -11.61 -2.57
CA ILE A 106 16.13 -10.79 -2.27
C ILE A 106 16.39 -10.04 -0.96
N ALA A 107 15.92 -8.79 -0.87
CA ALA A 107 16.04 -8.03 0.35
C ALA A 107 14.72 -8.05 1.12
N TYR A 108 14.77 -8.31 2.41
CA TYR A 108 13.66 -8.10 3.34
C TYR A 108 13.52 -6.61 3.66
N THR A 109 12.32 -6.08 3.43
CA THR A 109 12.00 -4.65 3.45
C THR A 109 10.66 -4.35 4.11
N PRO A 110 10.43 -4.72 5.39
CA PRO A 110 9.16 -4.48 6.06
C PRO A 110 8.78 -3.01 6.00
N ALA A 111 7.49 -2.71 5.81
CA ALA A 111 7.04 -1.35 5.55
C ALA A 111 5.79 -0.95 6.33
N LEU A 112 5.71 0.33 6.68
CA LEU A 112 4.49 0.97 7.17
C LEU A 112 3.92 1.87 6.09
N MET A 113 2.61 1.98 6.02
CA MET A 113 1.91 2.85 5.10
C MET A 113 0.92 3.74 5.83
N GLY A 114 0.84 5.00 5.41
CA GLY A 114 -0.21 5.93 5.81
C GLY A 114 -0.76 6.67 4.60
N GLY A 115 -2.06 6.89 4.54
CA GLY A 115 -2.66 7.54 3.37
C GLY A 115 -4.12 7.94 3.52
N VAL A 116 -4.65 8.58 2.50
CA VAL A 116 -6.08 8.88 2.34
C VAL A 116 -6.73 7.73 1.59
N HIS A 117 -7.88 7.29 2.08
CA HIS A 117 -8.67 6.21 1.52
C HIS A 117 -10.08 6.75 1.26
N PHE A 118 -10.56 6.66 0.04
CA PHE A 118 -11.89 7.10 -0.36
C PHE A 118 -12.74 5.89 -0.71
N ASP A 119 -13.87 5.72 0.00
CA ASP A 119 -14.88 4.71 -0.31
C ASP A 119 -15.99 5.36 -1.14
N PRO A 120 -16.03 5.14 -2.47
CA PRO A 120 -17.02 5.78 -3.34
C PRO A 120 -18.44 5.25 -3.13
N ARG A 121 -18.62 4.09 -2.47
CA ARG A 121 -19.94 3.50 -2.23
C ARG A 121 -20.68 4.23 -1.12
N ARG A 122 -19.93 4.74 -0.14
CA ARG A 122 -20.44 5.45 1.04
C ARG A 122 -20.14 6.95 1.01
N ASP A 123 -19.46 7.43 -0.04
CA ASP A 123 -18.95 8.81 -0.17
C ASP A 123 -18.18 9.26 1.09
N ARG A 124 -17.28 8.39 1.58
CA ARG A 124 -16.50 8.64 2.81
C ARG A 124 -15.02 8.79 2.50
N THR A 125 -14.41 9.80 3.11
CA THR A 125 -12.96 9.98 3.13
C THR A 125 -12.42 9.55 4.48
N LEU A 126 -11.54 8.55 4.46
CA LEU A 126 -10.97 7.88 5.61
C LEU A 126 -9.45 8.07 5.63
N PHE A 127 -8.86 7.97 6.81
CA PHE A 127 -7.41 7.85 6.96
C PHE A 127 -7.04 6.38 7.08
N SER A 128 -6.07 5.91 6.31
CA SER A 128 -5.62 4.51 6.32
C SER A 128 -4.23 4.37 6.89
N LEU A 129 -4.06 3.34 7.72
CA LEU A 129 -2.78 2.85 8.21
C LEU A 129 -2.61 1.40 7.78
N GLY A 130 -1.44 1.07 7.23
CA GLY A 130 -1.11 -0.27 6.77
C GLY A 130 0.25 -0.73 7.29
N PHE A 131 0.40 -2.04 7.40
CA PHE A 131 1.65 -2.68 7.76
C PHE A 131 1.91 -3.89 6.86
N SER A 132 3.08 -3.90 6.22
CA SER A 132 3.57 -4.99 5.39
C SER A 132 4.76 -5.65 6.09
N PRO A 133 4.52 -6.61 7.01
CA PRO A 133 5.60 -7.28 7.73
C PRO A 133 6.46 -8.10 6.77
N PHE A 134 5.85 -8.83 5.83
CA PHE A 134 6.55 -9.71 4.89
C PHE A 134 6.68 -9.08 3.52
N LYS A 135 7.39 -7.96 3.46
CA LYS A 135 7.77 -7.32 2.19
C LYS A 135 9.17 -7.75 1.79
N LEU A 136 9.29 -8.21 0.55
CA LEU A 136 10.53 -8.64 -0.07
C LEU A 136 10.75 -7.80 -1.33
N SER A 137 11.98 -7.37 -1.58
CA SER A 137 12.32 -6.46 -2.68
C SER A 137 13.55 -6.94 -3.43
N GLN A 138 13.38 -7.15 -4.73
CA GLN A 138 14.44 -7.29 -5.72
C GLN A 138 14.65 -5.96 -6.46
N LYS A 139 15.49 -5.98 -7.49
CA LYS A 139 15.73 -4.80 -8.33
C LYS A 139 14.48 -4.38 -9.09
N ASP A 140 13.77 -5.36 -9.69
CA ASP A 140 12.67 -5.11 -10.62
C ASP A 140 11.30 -5.52 -10.04
N PHE A 141 11.28 -6.15 -8.86
CA PHE A 141 10.05 -6.68 -8.24
C PHE A 141 10.00 -6.49 -6.74
N TRP A 142 8.82 -6.18 -6.21
CA TRP A 142 8.50 -6.37 -4.80
C TRP A 142 7.37 -7.38 -4.63
N TYR A 143 7.44 -8.09 -3.52
CA TYR A 143 6.45 -9.05 -3.08
C TYR A 143 6.03 -8.63 -1.67
N GLU A 144 4.73 -8.53 -1.42
CA GLU A 144 4.21 -8.30 -0.07
C GLU A 144 3.24 -9.43 0.26
N PHE A 145 3.44 -10.05 1.41
CA PHE A 145 2.56 -11.11 1.91
C PHE A 145 1.93 -10.69 3.23
N PHE A 146 0.64 -10.98 3.39
CA PHE A 146 -0.13 -10.74 4.61
C PHE A 146 -0.03 -9.28 5.12
N SER A 147 -0.22 -8.32 4.22
CA SER A 147 -0.19 -6.90 4.56
C SER A 147 -1.54 -6.45 5.11
N GLY A 148 -1.62 -6.22 6.41
CA GLY A 148 -2.82 -5.74 7.09
C GLY A 148 -2.99 -4.22 6.97
N PHE A 149 -4.23 -3.77 6.99
CA PHE A 149 -4.56 -2.35 7.08
C PHE A 149 -5.83 -2.10 7.90
N VAL A 150 -5.91 -0.88 8.41
CA VAL A 150 -7.08 -0.32 9.07
C VAL A 150 -7.36 1.07 8.50
N THR A 151 -8.61 1.49 8.54
CA THR A 151 -9.03 2.84 8.21
C THR A 151 -9.82 3.44 9.36
N PHE A 152 -9.72 4.76 9.48
CA PHE A 152 -10.40 5.56 10.50
C PHE A 152 -11.22 6.65 9.82
N ASP A 153 -12.42 6.90 10.32
CA ASP A 153 -13.20 8.06 9.91
C ASP A 153 -12.51 9.33 10.42
N LEU A 154 -12.26 10.29 9.52
CA LEU A 154 -11.53 11.51 9.85
C LEU A 154 -12.32 12.48 10.75
N LYS A 155 -13.65 12.36 10.82
CA LYS A 155 -14.53 13.19 11.64
C LYS A 155 -14.69 12.61 13.04
N THR A 156 -14.95 11.31 13.15
CA THR A 156 -15.20 10.65 14.45
C THR A 156 -13.93 10.12 15.10
N GLY A 157 -12.91 9.78 14.30
CA GLY A 157 -11.70 9.11 14.76
C GLY A 157 -11.87 7.62 15.04
N GLU A 158 -13.06 7.08 14.79
CA GLU A 158 -13.37 5.67 15.02
C GLU A 158 -12.88 4.80 13.86
N MET A 159 -12.57 3.53 14.17
CA MET A 159 -12.16 2.56 13.16
C MET A 159 -13.36 2.21 12.27
N ASP A 160 -13.21 2.39 10.97
CA ASP A 160 -14.30 2.18 9.99
C ASP A 160 -14.15 0.84 9.25
N THR A 161 -12.95 0.56 8.73
CA THR A 161 -12.67 -0.66 7.94
C THR A 161 -11.38 -1.30 8.42
N TRP A 162 -11.30 -2.62 8.37
CA TRP A 162 -10.03 -3.34 8.47
C TRP A 162 -9.94 -4.38 7.36
N GLY A 163 -8.72 -4.75 6.98
CA GLY A 163 -8.52 -5.70 5.90
C GLY A 163 -7.10 -6.22 5.79
N ILE A 164 -6.91 -7.11 4.82
CA ILE A 164 -5.63 -7.75 4.53
C ILE A 164 -5.44 -7.90 3.03
N ASN A 165 -4.24 -7.60 2.56
CA ASN A 165 -3.75 -8.04 1.26
C ASN A 165 -3.00 -9.35 1.46
N LEU A 166 -3.48 -10.42 0.85
CA LEU A 166 -2.89 -11.75 0.99
C LEU A 166 -1.53 -11.82 0.30
N VAL A 167 -1.51 -11.35 -0.95
CA VAL A 167 -0.30 -11.20 -1.75
C VAL A 167 -0.41 -9.98 -2.64
N ARG A 168 0.69 -9.22 -2.75
CA ARG A 168 0.87 -8.16 -3.74
C ARG A 168 2.15 -8.40 -4.52
N TYR A 169 2.05 -8.29 -5.83
CA TYR A 169 3.18 -8.29 -6.75
C TYR A 169 3.31 -6.90 -7.36
N THR A 170 4.45 -6.23 -7.16
CA THR A 170 4.75 -4.94 -7.78
C THR A 170 5.95 -5.08 -8.70
N TYR A 171 5.78 -4.76 -9.97
CA TYR A 171 6.87 -4.64 -10.94
C TYR A 171 7.33 -3.19 -11.02
N LEU A 172 8.64 -2.97 -10.97
CA LEU A 172 9.27 -1.68 -11.21
C LEU A 172 9.83 -1.63 -12.62
N PHE A 173 9.60 -0.53 -13.34
CA PHE A 173 10.22 -0.26 -14.62
C PHE A 173 11.74 -0.11 -14.46
N LYS A 174 12.50 -0.31 -15.54
CA LYS A 174 13.98 -0.43 -15.52
C LYS A 174 14.68 0.77 -16.14
#